data_AF-A0A2I0IST4-F1
#
_entry.id   AF-A0A2I0IST4-F1
#
_cell.length_a   1.000
_cell.length_b   1.000
_cell.length_c   1.000
_cell.angle_alpha   90.00
_cell.angle_beta   90.00
_cell.angle_gamma   90.00
#
_symmetry.space_group_name_H-M   'P 1'
#
loop_
_entity.id
_entity.type
_entity.pdbx_description
1 polymer ?
#
loop_
_entity_poly.entity_id
_entity_poly.type
_entity_poly.pdbx_seq_one_letter_code
_entity_poly.pdbx_strand_id
1 'polypeptide(L)'
;MTTVFIDERKTKYLDRPYGRVSRKKLKSKLLEGCISGGVRFHEAKVWEIQHEEFESSITCDDGTQLKANLIVDASGFSSPFIEYDKPRNHGYQIAHGILAEVDSHPYDLDKMVLMDWRDSHLGNEPYLRESSSRFPTFMYAMPFSSNLIFLEETSLVSRPMLSYSEVKRRMVARLRHLGIRVTRVLEEEKCLIPMGGPLLKIPQSLMAVGGTSGIVHPSTGYMVARTLGLAPALAAVIAECLGSARMIRGRPLHQRVWAGLWPVERRCTREFYAFGMETLLKLDLNGTRRFFDAFFNLNPYYWHGFLSSRLSLGELAMLSVSLFGHASNLSRLDILTKCPVPLVKMVGSLALETI
;
A
#
# COMPACT_ATOMS: atom_id res chain seq x y z
N MET A 1 0.64 14.50 17.41
CA MET A 1 -0.70 14.58 16.79
C MET A 1 -0.56 14.46 15.26
N THR A 2 -1.63 14.16 14.51
CA THR A 2 -1.59 14.13 13.04
C THR A 2 -2.51 15.18 12.44
N THR A 3 -2.12 15.75 11.30
CA THR A 3 -2.87 16.82 10.62
C THR A 3 -3.17 16.43 9.17
N VAL A 4 -4.38 16.76 8.72
CA VAL A 4 -4.79 16.65 7.32
C VAL A 4 -5.30 18.01 6.85
N PHE A 5 -4.66 18.59 5.85
CA PHE A 5 -5.15 19.78 5.16
C PHE A 5 -6.03 19.33 4.00
N ILE A 6 -7.34 19.55 4.11
CA ILE A 6 -8.30 19.24 3.05
C ILE A 6 -8.20 20.30 1.95
N ASP A 7 -8.16 21.57 2.33
CA ASP A 7 -7.95 22.71 1.45
C ASP A 7 -7.35 23.87 2.25
N GLU A 8 -7.28 25.07 1.66
CA GLU A 8 -6.71 26.26 2.32
C GLU A 8 -7.47 26.71 3.57
N ARG A 9 -8.73 26.31 3.72
CA ARG A 9 -9.63 26.76 4.79
C ARG A 9 -9.89 25.67 5.82
N LYS A 10 -9.76 24.40 5.44
CA LYS A 10 -10.17 23.26 6.26
C LYS A 10 -9.01 22.35 6.62
N THR A 11 -8.74 22.30 7.92
CA THR A 11 -7.75 21.42 8.55
C THR A 11 -8.45 20.45 9.49
N LYS A 12 -8.01 19.19 9.50
CA LYS A 12 -8.43 18.19 10.48
C LYS A 12 -7.26 17.77 11.35
N TYR A 13 -7.54 17.57 12.63
CA TYR A 13 -6.60 17.03 13.61
C TYR A 13 -7.02 15.63 13.98
N LEU A 14 -6.10 14.69 13.82
CA LEU A 14 -6.32 13.27 14.09
C LEU A 14 -5.49 12.88 15.30
N ASP A 15 -6.14 12.27 16.28
CA ASP A 15 -5.47 11.67 17.43
C ASP A 15 -4.88 10.30 17.07
N ARG A 16 -3.86 10.34 16.21
CA ARG A 16 -3.11 9.17 15.78
C ARG A 16 -1.64 9.53 15.65
N PRO A 17 -0.72 8.86 16.36
CA PRO A 17 0.70 9.09 16.19
C PRO A 17 1.22 8.39 14.92
N TYR A 18 2.22 9.00 14.29
CA TYR A 18 2.98 8.42 13.20
C TYR A 18 4.46 8.37 13.58
N GLY A 19 5.13 7.29 13.17
CA GLY A 19 6.55 7.08 13.41
C GLY A 19 7.23 6.65 12.12
N ARG A 20 8.45 7.16 11.91
CA ARG A 20 9.32 6.74 10.82
C ARG A 20 10.32 5.71 11.36
N VAL A 21 10.48 4.61 10.64
CA VAL A 21 11.43 3.55 10.98
C VAL A 21 12.58 3.55 9.99
N SER A 22 13.81 3.45 10.49
CA SER A 22 14.98 3.29 9.63
C SER A 22 14.91 1.94 8.90
N ARG A 23 14.71 1.98 7.59
CA ARG A 23 14.63 0.78 6.73
C ARG A 23 15.87 -0.10 6.88
N LYS A 24 17.06 0.50 6.95
CA LYS A 24 18.33 -0.20 7.13
C LYS A 24 18.38 -0.94 8.46
N LYS A 25 18.13 -0.25 9.58
CA LYS A 25 18.17 -0.87 10.92
C LYS A 25 17.09 -1.93 11.10
N LEU A 26 15.88 -1.71 10.56
CA LEU A 26 14.81 -2.72 10.59
C LEU A 26 15.22 -3.97 9.81
N LYS A 27 15.76 -3.81 8.60
CA LYS A 27 16.25 -4.94 7.79
C LYS A 27 17.38 -5.69 8.52
N SER A 28 18.39 -5.00 9.04
CA SER A 28 19.48 -5.62 9.80
C SER A 28 18.96 -6.44 10.98
N LYS A 29 18.06 -5.86 11.80
CA LYS A 29 17.46 -6.56 12.93
C LYS A 29 16.69 -7.83 12.53
N LEU A 30 15.96 -7.78 11.42
CA LEU A 30 15.23 -8.95 10.91
C LEU A 30 16.19 -10.03 10.39
N LEU A 31 17.26 -9.64 9.70
CA LEU A 31 18.28 -10.58 9.21
C LEU A 31 19.08 -11.22 10.34
N GLU A 32 19.47 -10.46 11.37
CA GLU A 32 20.10 -10.97 12.59
C GLU A 32 19.22 -12.03 13.26
N GLY A 33 17.91 -11.78 13.35
CA GLY A 33 16.94 -12.75 13.81
C GLY A 33 16.95 -14.04 12.99
N CYS A 34 16.94 -13.94 11.66
CA CYS A 34 17.06 -15.11 10.77
C CYS A 34 18.35 -15.89 10.99
N ILE A 35 19.51 -15.22 11.10
CA ILE A 35 20.81 -15.85 11.36
C ILE A 35 20.78 -16.62 12.69
N SER A 36 20.27 -15.98 13.75
CA SER A 36 20.14 -16.63 15.07
C SER A 36 19.20 -17.83 15.05
N GLY A 37 18.22 -17.84 14.14
CA GLY A 37 17.31 -18.95 13.88
C GLY A 37 17.85 -20.04 12.94
N GLY A 38 19.12 -19.97 12.53
CA GLY A 38 19.76 -20.96 11.66
C GLY A 38 19.45 -20.82 10.17
N VAL A 39 18.89 -19.69 9.73
CA VAL A 39 18.67 -19.42 8.29
C VAL A 39 20.02 -19.26 7.60
N ARG A 40 20.22 -20.02 6.51
CA ARG A 40 21.39 -19.89 5.63
C ARG A 40 21.06 -18.91 4.51
N PHE A 41 21.97 -17.98 4.25
CA PHE A 41 21.88 -17.02 3.16
C PHE A 41 22.80 -17.45 2.02
N HIS A 42 22.31 -17.27 0.79
CA HIS A 42 23.07 -17.50 -0.44
C HIS A 42 22.80 -16.31 -1.36
N GLU A 43 23.86 -15.62 -1.77
CA GLU A 43 23.79 -14.43 -2.61
C GLU A 43 23.85 -14.82 -4.08
N ALA A 44 22.68 -15.05 -4.67
CA ALA A 44 22.53 -15.31 -6.10
C ALA A 44 21.12 -14.89 -6.56
N LYS A 45 20.94 -14.69 -7.87
CA LYS A 45 19.62 -14.40 -8.45
C LYS A 45 18.97 -15.69 -8.92
N VAL A 46 17.76 -15.97 -8.43
CA VAL A 46 16.94 -17.05 -8.97
C VAL A 46 16.46 -16.67 -10.38
N TRP A 47 16.82 -17.47 -11.39
CA TRP A 47 16.40 -17.24 -12.78
C TRP A 47 15.25 -18.15 -13.21
N GLU A 48 15.07 -19.29 -12.54
CA GLU A 48 14.14 -20.34 -12.92
C GLU A 48 13.64 -21.06 -11.66
N ILE A 49 12.36 -21.43 -11.69
CA ILE A 49 11.69 -22.20 -10.66
C ILE A 49 10.95 -23.35 -11.35
N GLN A 50 11.17 -24.57 -10.90
CA GLN A 50 10.47 -25.75 -11.39
C GLN A 50 9.72 -26.42 -10.25
N HIS A 51 8.51 -26.89 -10.56
CA HIS A 51 7.63 -27.56 -9.61
C HIS A 51 7.28 -28.95 -10.10
N GLU A 52 7.61 -29.95 -9.29
CA GLU A 52 7.12 -31.33 -9.42
C GLU A 52 6.04 -31.60 -8.35
N GLU A 53 5.45 -32.80 -8.36
CA GLU A 53 4.35 -33.12 -7.44
C GLU A 53 4.74 -33.03 -5.96
N PHE A 54 5.97 -33.42 -5.61
CA PHE A 54 6.43 -33.50 -4.20
C PHE A 54 7.70 -32.71 -3.89
N GLU A 55 8.31 -32.10 -4.91
CA GLU A 55 9.55 -31.35 -4.82
C GLU A 55 9.47 -30.12 -5.71
N SER A 56 10.18 -29.06 -5.33
CA SER A 56 10.42 -27.91 -6.19
C SER A 56 11.90 -27.61 -6.20
N SER A 57 12.38 -27.03 -7.29
CA SER A 57 13.77 -26.63 -7.42
C SER A 57 13.86 -25.19 -7.90
N ILE A 58 14.93 -24.53 -7.50
CA ILE A 58 15.36 -23.26 -8.07
C ILE A 58 16.73 -23.44 -8.70
N THR A 59 16.93 -22.73 -9.81
CA THR A 59 18.25 -22.55 -10.39
C THR A 59 18.64 -21.08 -10.22
N CYS A 60 19.90 -20.84 -9.89
CA CYS A 60 20.48 -19.53 -9.70
C CYS A 60 21.35 -19.13 -10.90
N ASP A 61 21.64 -17.83 -11.03
CA ASP A 61 22.51 -17.27 -12.08
C ASP A 61 23.98 -17.67 -11.95
N ASP A 62 24.41 -18.15 -10.79
CA ASP A 62 25.72 -18.74 -10.53
C ASP A 62 25.80 -20.25 -10.87
N GLY A 63 24.70 -20.84 -11.37
CA GLY A 63 24.59 -22.26 -11.69
C GLY A 63 24.20 -23.15 -10.51
N THR A 64 24.06 -22.59 -9.30
CA THR A 64 23.61 -23.34 -8.12
C THR A 64 22.17 -23.82 -8.32
N GLN A 65 21.92 -25.09 -7.98
CA GLN A 65 20.57 -25.66 -7.95
C GLN A 65 20.21 -26.07 -6.52
N LEU A 66 19.06 -25.62 -6.04
CA LEU A 66 18.57 -25.95 -4.70
C LEU A 66 17.18 -26.57 -4.79
N LYS A 67 16.99 -27.68 -4.07
CA LYS A 67 15.71 -28.38 -3.93
C LYS A 67 15.03 -27.98 -2.62
N ALA A 68 13.71 -27.86 -2.64
CA ALA A 68 12.91 -27.50 -1.49
C ALA A 68 11.51 -28.14 -1.55
N ASN A 69 10.90 -28.37 -0.38
CA ASN A 69 9.49 -28.78 -0.32
C ASN A 69 8.52 -27.61 -0.50
N LEU A 70 8.98 -26.38 -0.25
CA LEU A 70 8.23 -25.15 -0.43
C LEU A 70 9.19 -24.04 -0.86
N ILE A 71 8.80 -23.29 -1.88
CA ILE A 71 9.50 -22.05 -2.27
C ILE A 71 8.60 -20.89 -1.88
N VAL A 72 9.18 -19.90 -1.20
CA VAL A 72 8.49 -18.68 -0.78
C VAL A 72 9.16 -17.49 -1.45
N ASP A 73 8.44 -16.85 -2.37
CA ASP A 73 8.86 -15.64 -3.06
C ASP A 73 8.57 -14.40 -2.21
N ALA A 74 9.65 -13.78 -1.71
CA ALA A 74 9.65 -12.52 -0.98
C ALA A 74 10.31 -11.38 -1.77
N SER A 75 10.45 -11.50 -3.10
CA SER A 75 11.20 -10.56 -3.95
C SER A 75 10.52 -9.20 -4.19
N GLY A 76 9.25 -9.06 -3.77
CA GLY A 76 8.48 -7.83 -3.97
C GLY A 76 7.93 -7.69 -5.39
N PHE A 77 7.45 -6.51 -5.77
CA PHE A 77 6.58 -6.29 -6.94
C PHE A 77 7.11 -6.74 -8.31
N SER A 78 8.42 -6.97 -8.43
CA SER A 78 9.11 -7.30 -9.68
C SER A 78 9.23 -8.78 -9.97
N SER A 79 8.66 -9.67 -9.15
CA SER A 79 8.72 -11.11 -9.41
C SER A 79 8.08 -11.46 -10.76
N PRO A 80 8.79 -12.19 -11.64
CA PRO A 80 8.23 -12.72 -12.88
C PRO A 80 7.52 -14.08 -12.67
N PHE A 81 7.63 -14.70 -11.50
CA PHE A 81 7.25 -16.10 -11.29
C PHE A 81 5.80 -16.29 -10.83
N ILE A 82 5.14 -15.22 -10.38
CA ILE A 82 3.79 -15.30 -9.82
C ILE A 82 2.74 -15.40 -10.92
N GLU A 83 1.91 -16.44 -10.85
CA GLU A 83 0.81 -16.68 -11.79
C GLU A 83 -0.45 -15.88 -11.43
N TYR A 84 -1.17 -15.42 -12.47
CA TYR A 84 -2.45 -14.73 -12.37
C TYR A 84 -3.42 -15.27 -13.42
N ASP A 85 -4.69 -15.52 -13.04
CA ASP A 85 -5.73 -15.97 -13.98
C ASP A 85 -6.35 -14.82 -14.79
N LYS A 86 -6.07 -13.57 -14.42
CA LYS A 86 -6.64 -12.36 -15.01
C LYS A 86 -5.53 -11.37 -15.36
N PRO A 87 -5.70 -10.56 -16.41
CA PRO A 87 -4.77 -9.48 -16.73
C PRO A 87 -4.56 -8.53 -15.54
N ARG A 88 -3.30 -8.19 -15.30
CA ARG A 88 -2.87 -7.28 -14.24
C ARG A 88 -3.37 -5.85 -14.55
N ASN A 89 -4.42 -5.40 -13.85
CA ASN A 89 -4.99 -4.06 -13.99
C ASN A 89 -4.85 -3.25 -12.70
N HIS A 90 -3.62 -2.89 -12.34
CA HIS A 90 -3.33 -2.16 -11.09
C HIS A 90 -3.67 -0.66 -11.23
N GLY A 91 -4.04 -0.03 -10.12
CA GLY A 91 -3.75 1.38 -9.93
C GLY A 91 -2.29 1.54 -9.49
N TYR A 92 -1.75 2.75 -9.58
CA TYR A 92 -0.38 3.01 -9.15
C TYR A 92 -0.33 4.19 -8.19
N GLN A 93 0.26 3.96 -7.02
CA GLN A 93 0.71 5.01 -6.14
C GLN A 93 2.18 5.31 -6.48
N ILE A 94 2.50 6.58 -6.65
CA ILE A 94 3.86 7.03 -6.93
C ILE A 94 4.19 8.23 -6.05
N ALA A 95 5.39 8.23 -5.49
CA ALA A 95 5.85 9.29 -4.60
C ALA A 95 7.31 9.65 -4.83
N HIS A 96 7.62 10.92 -4.55
CA HIS A 96 8.98 11.42 -4.41
C HIS A 96 9.15 11.98 -3.00
N GLY A 97 10.01 11.35 -2.21
CA GLY A 97 10.30 11.72 -0.83
C GLY A 97 11.75 12.14 -0.64
N ILE A 98 11.98 13.07 0.28
CA ILE A 98 13.31 13.46 0.76
C ILE A 98 13.32 13.59 2.28
N LEU A 99 14.40 13.16 2.92
CA LEU A 99 14.80 13.67 4.22
C LEU A 99 15.83 14.77 3.97
N ALA A 100 15.56 15.99 4.41
CA ALA A 100 16.40 17.13 4.05
C ALA A 100 16.65 18.06 5.23
N GLU A 101 17.84 18.65 5.22
CA GLU A 101 18.15 19.87 5.94
C GLU A 101 17.66 21.07 5.11
N VAL A 102 16.99 22.01 5.78
CA VAL A 102 16.37 23.20 5.20
C VAL A 102 16.69 24.42 6.04
N ASP A 103 16.63 25.62 5.47
CA ASP A 103 16.82 26.85 6.24
C ASP A 103 15.78 26.98 7.37
N SER A 104 14.52 26.71 7.03
CA SER A 104 13.37 26.64 7.94
C SER A 104 12.18 26.00 7.23
N HIS A 105 11.18 25.54 7.98
CA HIS A 105 9.90 25.08 7.42
C HIS A 105 8.70 25.57 8.24
N PRO A 106 7.50 25.67 7.66
CA PRO A 106 6.31 26.18 8.34
C PRO A 106 5.55 25.14 9.19
N TYR A 107 6.03 23.89 9.24
CA TYR A 107 5.34 22.80 9.93
C TYR A 107 5.66 22.72 11.43
N ASP A 108 4.63 22.40 12.24
CA ASP A 108 4.75 22.24 13.69
C ASP A 108 5.55 20.97 14.06
N LEU A 109 6.48 21.07 15.02
CA LEU A 109 7.37 19.97 15.41
C LEU A 109 6.66 18.79 16.11
N ASP A 110 5.49 19.02 16.71
CA ASP A 110 4.70 18.03 17.43
C ASP A 110 3.63 17.34 16.54
N LYS A 111 3.60 17.69 15.24
CA LYS A 111 2.61 17.20 14.29
C LYS A 111 3.24 16.54 13.07
N MET A 112 2.61 15.46 12.64
CA MET A 112 2.84 14.89 11.32
C MET A 112 1.72 15.30 10.38
N VAL A 113 2.06 15.84 9.22
CA VAL A 113 1.10 16.10 8.15
C VAL A 113 0.92 14.82 7.35
N LEU A 114 -0.25 14.20 7.49
CA LEU A 114 -0.60 12.96 6.82
C LEU A 114 -1.03 13.21 5.38
N MET A 115 -1.82 14.25 5.14
CA MET A 115 -2.20 14.59 3.77
C MET A 115 -2.38 16.10 3.67
N ASP A 116 -1.56 16.74 2.82
CA ASP A 116 -1.75 18.13 2.44
C ASP A 116 -2.28 18.23 1.01
N TRP A 117 -3.60 18.36 0.87
CA TRP A 117 -4.29 18.48 -0.41
C TRP A 117 -4.37 19.92 -0.92
N ARG A 118 -3.77 20.90 -0.24
CA ARG A 118 -3.76 22.31 -0.68
C ARG A 118 -3.06 22.48 -2.02
N ASP A 119 -3.58 23.37 -2.86
CA ASP A 119 -3.15 23.56 -4.24
C ASP A 119 -2.85 25.03 -4.61
N SER A 120 -2.85 25.95 -3.64
CA SER A 120 -2.47 27.36 -3.87
C SER A 120 -1.09 27.54 -4.50
N HIS A 121 -0.16 26.61 -4.26
CA HIS A 121 1.15 26.57 -4.91
C HIS A 121 1.07 26.49 -6.45
N LEU A 122 -0.02 25.96 -7.00
CA LEU A 122 -0.27 25.93 -8.45
C LEU A 122 -0.68 27.30 -9.01
N GLY A 123 -0.94 28.28 -8.14
CA GLY A 123 -1.12 29.69 -8.50
C GLY A 123 0.03 30.20 -9.36
N ASN A 124 1.26 29.84 -8.98
CA ASN A 124 2.49 30.23 -9.65
C ASN A 124 2.88 29.28 -10.81
N GLU A 125 2.14 28.19 -11.01
CA GLU A 125 2.49 27.12 -11.96
C GLU A 125 1.26 26.74 -12.82
N PRO A 126 0.76 27.64 -13.69
CA PRO A 126 -0.49 27.43 -14.43
C PRO A 126 -0.47 26.16 -15.29
N TYR A 127 0.70 25.79 -15.83
CA TYR A 127 0.86 24.58 -16.65
C TYR A 127 0.67 23.26 -15.87
N LEU A 128 0.70 23.29 -14.54
CA LEU A 128 0.44 22.10 -13.69
C LEU A 128 -1.03 21.97 -13.29
N ARG A 129 -1.86 23.01 -13.45
CA ARG A 129 -3.22 23.07 -12.88
C ARG A 129 -4.16 22.02 -13.45
N GLU A 130 -4.21 21.87 -14.77
CA GLU A 130 -5.12 20.92 -15.41
C GLU A 130 -4.83 19.48 -14.96
N SER A 131 -3.56 19.05 -15.06
CA SER A 131 -3.15 17.73 -14.63
C SER A 131 -3.32 17.51 -13.12
N SER A 132 -3.07 18.53 -12.30
CA SER A 132 -3.23 18.42 -10.83
C SER A 132 -4.70 18.37 -10.40
N SER A 133 -5.59 19.01 -11.16
CA SER A 133 -7.03 18.90 -10.94
C SER A 133 -7.51 17.47 -11.23
N ARG A 134 -7.06 16.87 -12.34
CA ARG A 134 -7.48 15.52 -12.75
C ARG A 134 -6.81 14.40 -11.97
N PHE A 135 -5.52 14.54 -11.68
CA PHE A 135 -4.70 13.56 -10.97
C PHE A 135 -4.03 14.24 -9.78
N PRO A 136 -4.75 14.45 -8.67
CA PRO A 136 -4.23 15.22 -7.55
C PRO A 136 -3.09 14.49 -6.83
N THR A 137 -2.14 15.27 -6.34
CA THR A 137 -1.09 14.83 -5.41
C THR A 137 -1.26 15.55 -4.07
N PHE A 138 -0.70 14.96 -3.03
CA PHE A 138 -0.66 15.56 -1.70
C PHE A 138 0.74 15.42 -1.10
N MET A 139 1.05 16.24 -0.09
CA MET A 139 2.33 16.20 0.62
C MET A 139 2.19 15.53 1.98
N TYR A 140 3.08 14.59 2.30
CA TYR A 140 3.42 14.21 3.66
C TYR A 140 4.52 15.14 4.18
N ALA A 141 4.41 15.60 5.43
CA ALA A 141 5.48 16.36 6.08
C ALA A 141 5.67 15.87 7.53
N MET A 142 6.90 15.50 7.88
CA MET A 142 7.27 15.05 9.22
C MET A 142 8.54 15.79 9.67
N PRO A 143 8.41 16.88 10.42
CA PRO A 143 9.55 17.62 10.95
C PRO A 143 10.18 16.89 12.13
N PHE A 144 11.52 16.97 12.23
CA PHE A 144 12.33 16.41 13.32
C PHE A 144 13.01 17.49 14.16
N SER A 145 13.29 18.64 13.55
CA SER A 145 13.74 19.88 14.19
C SER A 145 13.33 21.05 13.28
N SER A 146 13.58 22.29 13.67
CA SER A 146 13.25 23.48 12.85
C SER A 146 13.91 23.50 11.47
N ASN A 147 14.96 22.71 11.26
CA ASN A 147 15.77 22.66 10.05
C ASN A 147 15.93 21.25 9.47
N LEU A 148 15.30 20.22 10.04
CA LEU A 148 15.38 18.84 9.55
C LEU A 148 13.96 18.28 9.37
N ILE A 149 13.61 17.90 8.14
CA ILE A 149 12.25 17.50 7.80
C ILE A 149 12.24 16.40 6.74
N PHE A 150 11.31 15.45 6.90
CA PHE A 150 10.92 14.55 5.83
C PHE A 150 9.71 15.12 5.07
N LEU A 151 9.81 15.13 3.75
CA LEU A 151 8.80 15.65 2.84
C LEU A 151 8.56 14.62 1.73
N GLU A 152 7.32 14.31 1.39
CA GLU A 152 7.01 13.39 0.29
C GLU A 152 5.75 13.83 -0.47
N GLU A 153 5.92 14.17 -1.76
CA GLU A 153 4.79 14.43 -2.64
C GLU A 153 4.33 13.11 -3.27
N THR A 154 3.04 12.82 -3.13
CA THR A 154 2.46 11.51 -3.44
C THR A 154 1.21 11.63 -4.29
N SER A 155 1.15 10.89 -5.39
CA SER A 155 -0.09 10.58 -6.10
C SER A 155 -0.71 9.35 -5.45
N LEU A 156 -1.84 9.51 -4.75
CA LEU A 156 -2.49 8.43 -3.97
C LEU A 156 -2.74 7.17 -4.81
N VAL A 157 -3.44 7.32 -5.92
CA VAL A 157 -3.67 6.26 -6.89
C VAL A 157 -4.01 6.86 -8.25
N SER A 158 -3.40 6.34 -9.31
CA SER A 158 -3.64 6.78 -10.68
C SER A 158 -3.64 5.59 -11.65
N ARG A 159 -4.45 5.69 -12.70
CA ARG A 159 -4.48 4.74 -13.82
C ARG A 159 -4.84 5.51 -15.11
N PRO A 160 -3.91 5.71 -16.06
CA PRO A 160 -2.50 5.29 -16.05
C PRO A 160 -1.68 5.97 -14.95
N MET A 161 -0.48 5.43 -14.67
CA MET A 161 0.43 5.95 -13.66
C MET A 161 0.91 7.37 -14.00
N LEU A 162 0.90 8.28 -13.02
CA LEU A 162 1.52 9.59 -13.16
C LEU A 162 3.05 9.47 -13.31
N SER A 163 3.67 10.32 -14.14
CA SER A 163 5.12 10.27 -14.32
C SER A 163 5.87 10.72 -13.05
N TYR A 164 6.99 10.06 -12.74
CA TYR A 164 7.83 10.43 -11.60
C TYR A 164 8.33 11.88 -11.70
N SER A 165 8.67 12.33 -12.91
CA SER A 165 9.15 13.69 -13.14
C SER A 165 8.07 14.74 -12.85
N GLU A 166 6.80 14.42 -13.10
CA GLU A 166 5.70 15.31 -12.74
C GLU A 166 5.49 15.42 -11.23
N VAL A 167 5.52 14.31 -10.50
CA VAL A 167 5.45 14.31 -9.02
C VAL A 167 6.59 15.17 -8.44
N LYS A 168 7.82 14.98 -8.94
CA LYS A 168 8.98 15.79 -8.52
C LYS A 168 8.82 17.27 -8.84
N ARG A 169 8.29 17.63 -10.02
CA ARG A 169 8.01 19.04 -10.38
C ARG A 169 6.98 19.68 -9.44
N ARG A 170 5.91 18.94 -9.08
CA ARG A 170 4.88 19.42 -8.14
C ARG A 170 5.45 19.63 -6.74
N MET A 171 6.30 18.71 -6.28
CA MET A 171 7.03 18.88 -5.02
C MET A 171 7.86 20.17 -5.04
N VAL A 172 8.67 20.39 -6.07
CA VAL A 172 9.50 21.60 -6.21
C VAL A 172 8.64 22.88 -6.20
N ALA A 173 7.54 22.89 -6.93
CA ALA A 173 6.59 24.00 -6.93
C ALA A 173 6.03 24.29 -5.53
N ARG A 174 5.62 23.24 -4.80
CA ARG A 174 5.11 23.36 -3.44
C ARG A 174 6.18 23.89 -2.48
N LEU A 175 7.40 23.35 -2.51
CA LEU A 175 8.49 23.81 -1.64
C LEU A 175 8.82 25.28 -1.89
N ARG A 176 8.87 25.72 -3.15
CA ARG A 176 9.07 27.13 -3.51
C ARG A 176 7.96 28.01 -2.96
N HIS A 177 6.70 27.59 -3.12
CA HIS A 177 5.55 28.34 -2.61
C HIS A 177 5.56 28.46 -1.08
N LEU A 178 5.99 27.41 -0.38
CA LEU A 178 6.11 27.40 1.08
C LEU A 178 7.39 28.11 1.60
N GLY A 179 8.25 28.60 0.71
CA GLY A 179 9.53 29.22 1.08
C GLY A 179 10.56 28.23 1.67
N ILE A 180 10.36 26.93 1.48
CA ILE A 180 11.27 25.89 1.99
C ILE A 180 12.48 25.81 1.05
N ARG A 181 13.64 26.27 1.53
CA ARG A 181 14.92 26.15 0.82
C ARG A 181 15.70 24.97 1.37
N VAL A 182 15.92 23.97 0.51
CA VAL A 182 16.70 22.77 0.82
C VAL A 182 18.18 23.11 0.74
N THR A 183 18.91 22.89 1.83
CA THR A 183 20.37 23.07 1.90
C THR A 183 21.11 21.77 1.65
N ARG A 184 20.58 20.64 2.16
CA ARG A 184 21.15 19.30 1.95
C ARG A 184 20.08 18.22 1.95
N VAL A 185 20.15 17.30 0.99
CA VAL A 185 19.32 16.07 0.98
C VAL A 185 20.11 14.95 1.64
N LEU A 186 19.57 14.38 2.72
CA LEU A 186 20.17 13.28 3.47
C LEU A 186 19.73 11.91 2.91
N GLU A 187 18.48 11.82 2.48
CA GLU A 187 17.90 10.61 1.87
C GLU A 187 16.94 11.02 0.76
N GLU A 188 16.95 10.28 -0.35
CA GLU A 188 15.95 10.36 -1.42
C GLU A 188 15.18 9.03 -1.50
N GLU A 189 13.86 9.11 -1.66
CA GLU A 189 12.96 7.98 -1.82
C GLU A 189 12.12 8.12 -3.08
N LYS A 190 12.22 7.09 -3.94
CA LYS A 190 11.31 6.89 -5.07
C LYS A 190 10.42 5.71 -4.74
N CYS A 191 9.13 5.98 -4.60
CA CYS A 191 8.15 4.95 -4.28
C CYS A 191 7.27 4.67 -5.50
N LEU A 192 7.11 3.39 -5.83
CA LEU A 192 6.12 2.90 -6.80
C LEU A 192 5.44 1.68 -6.22
N ILE A 193 4.15 1.78 -5.96
CA ILE A 193 3.35 0.71 -5.39
C ILE A 193 2.23 0.37 -6.38
N PRO A 194 2.21 -0.86 -6.93
CA PRO A 194 1.04 -1.42 -7.59
C PRO A 194 -0.08 -1.64 -6.58
N MET A 195 -1.25 -1.10 -6.89
CA MET A 195 -2.42 -1.03 -6.02
C MET A 195 -3.56 -1.85 -6.63
N GLY A 196 -4.24 -2.65 -5.80
CA GLY A 196 -5.39 -3.44 -6.23
C GLY A 196 -5.02 -4.49 -7.28
N GLY A 197 -5.74 -4.52 -8.40
CA GLY A 197 -5.61 -5.56 -9.43
C GLY A 197 -6.19 -6.92 -8.98
N PRO A 198 -6.21 -7.93 -9.86
CA PRO A 198 -6.64 -9.26 -9.50
C PRO A 198 -5.72 -9.84 -8.42
N LEU A 199 -6.27 -10.69 -7.56
CA LEU A 199 -5.43 -11.59 -6.77
C LEU A 199 -4.66 -12.52 -7.73
N LEU A 200 -3.47 -12.91 -7.29
CA LEU A 200 -2.74 -14.03 -7.88
C LEU A 200 -3.59 -15.29 -7.85
N LYS A 201 -3.24 -16.25 -8.73
CA LYS A 201 -3.87 -17.57 -8.75
C LYS A 201 -3.64 -18.26 -7.41
N ILE A 202 -4.71 -18.67 -6.75
CA ILE A 202 -4.66 -19.31 -5.43
C ILE A 202 -5.50 -20.59 -5.48
N PRO A 203 -4.93 -21.77 -5.12
CA PRO A 203 -3.53 -22.01 -4.79
C PRO A 203 -2.62 -22.10 -6.03
N GLN A 204 -1.32 -21.83 -5.84
CA GLN A 204 -0.25 -22.14 -6.80
C GLN A 204 0.97 -22.71 -6.06
N SER A 205 1.89 -23.38 -6.76
CA SER A 205 3.02 -24.08 -6.12
C SER A 205 4.06 -23.12 -5.50
N LEU A 206 4.25 -21.96 -6.11
CA LEU A 206 5.08 -20.90 -5.54
C LEU A 206 4.28 -20.12 -4.49
N MET A 207 4.72 -20.09 -3.24
CA MET A 207 4.12 -19.23 -2.22
C MET A 207 4.63 -17.81 -2.37
N ALA A 208 3.78 -16.79 -2.23
CA ALA A 208 4.21 -15.39 -2.24
C ALA A 208 4.04 -14.73 -0.87
N VAL A 209 4.96 -13.85 -0.49
CA VAL A 209 4.83 -12.98 0.69
C VAL A 209 5.24 -11.54 0.36
N GLY A 210 4.64 -10.57 1.05
CA GLY A 210 4.97 -9.16 0.85
C GLY A 210 4.35 -8.57 -0.42
N GLY A 211 5.13 -7.80 -1.19
CA GLY A 211 4.62 -7.02 -2.32
C GLY A 211 3.96 -7.84 -3.43
N THR A 212 4.36 -9.10 -3.62
CA THR A 212 3.81 -10.02 -4.63
C THR A 212 2.59 -10.79 -4.15
N SER A 213 2.32 -10.83 -2.86
CA SER A 213 1.31 -11.72 -2.30
C SER A 213 -0.10 -11.13 -2.28
N GLY A 214 -0.31 -9.99 -2.94
CA GLY A 214 -1.62 -9.31 -3.02
C GLY A 214 -2.07 -8.61 -1.72
N ILE A 215 -1.22 -8.58 -0.68
CA ILE A 215 -1.56 -8.04 0.66
C ILE A 215 -1.40 -6.54 0.76
N VAL A 216 -0.86 -5.88 -0.27
CA VAL A 216 -0.85 -4.42 -0.34
C VAL A 216 -2.27 -3.90 -0.25
N HIS A 217 -2.52 -2.97 0.66
CA HIS A 217 -3.84 -2.38 0.82
C HIS A 217 -4.24 -1.61 -0.45
N PRO A 218 -5.27 -2.03 -1.21
CA PRO A 218 -5.60 -1.44 -2.50
C PRO A 218 -5.84 0.07 -2.49
N SER A 219 -6.41 0.64 -1.42
CA SER A 219 -6.71 2.08 -1.35
C SER A 219 -5.63 2.98 -0.72
N THR A 220 -4.59 2.42 -0.08
CA THR A 220 -3.60 3.21 0.71
C THR A 220 -2.14 2.87 0.43
N GLY A 221 -1.85 1.68 -0.11
CA GLY A 221 -0.51 1.19 -0.38
C GLY A 221 0.20 0.62 0.84
N TYR A 222 -0.46 0.64 2.00
CA TYR A 222 0.12 0.14 3.24
C TYR A 222 0.25 -1.38 3.20
N MET A 223 1.46 -1.85 3.50
CA MET A 223 1.76 -3.30 3.53
C MET A 223 2.68 -3.74 4.66
N VAL A 224 3.59 -2.87 5.15
CA VAL A 224 4.67 -3.29 6.07
C VAL A 224 4.12 -3.86 7.38
N ALA A 225 3.29 -3.09 8.10
CA ALA A 225 2.70 -3.53 9.36
C ALA A 225 1.80 -4.76 9.18
N ARG A 226 1.06 -4.83 8.07
CA ARG A 226 0.20 -5.98 7.75
C ARG A 226 1.03 -7.23 7.50
N THR A 227 2.12 -7.13 6.74
CA THR A 227 3.03 -8.24 6.45
C THR A 227 3.66 -8.76 7.73
N LEU A 228 4.18 -7.86 8.57
CA LEU A 228 4.77 -8.23 9.87
C LEU A 228 3.76 -8.88 10.81
N GLY A 229 2.49 -8.45 10.78
CA GLY A 229 1.42 -9.07 11.56
C GLY A 229 0.99 -10.45 11.06
N LEU A 230 1.04 -10.69 9.74
CA LEU A 230 0.64 -11.97 9.14
C LEU A 230 1.77 -13.02 9.13
N ALA A 231 3.03 -12.59 9.10
CA ALA A 231 4.18 -13.48 8.94
C ALA A 231 4.27 -14.58 10.02
N PRO A 232 4.07 -14.33 11.33
CA PRO A 232 4.13 -15.39 12.35
C PRO A 232 3.06 -16.46 12.16
N ALA A 233 1.82 -16.06 11.84
CA ALA A 233 0.73 -16.99 11.62
C ALA A 233 0.98 -17.87 10.38
N LEU A 234 1.48 -17.27 9.30
CA LEU A 234 1.85 -18.01 8.10
C LEU A 234 3.02 -18.96 8.35
N ALA A 235 4.05 -18.52 9.07
CA ALA A 235 5.19 -19.36 9.43
C ALA A 235 4.78 -20.56 10.29
N ALA A 236 3.83 -20.38 11.21
CA ALA A 236 3.27 -21.48 12.01
C ALA A 236 2.56 -22.52 11.14
N VAL A 237 1.76 -22.09 10.16
CA VAL A 237 1.11 -23.01 9.20
C VAL A 237 2.14 -23.78 8.37
N ILE A 238 3.20 -23.10 7.90
CA ILE A 238 4.29 -23.74 7.15
C ILE A 238 5.00 -24.78 8.03
N ALA A 239 5.35 -24.42 9.27
CA ALA A 239 6.01 -25.31 10.21
C ALA A 239 5.15 -26.54 10.58
N GLU A 240 3.84 -26.37 10.74
CA GLU A 240 2.92 -27.49 10.97
C GLU A 240 2.91 -28.45 9.77
N CYS A 241 2.86 -27.91 8.55
CA CYS A 241 2.83 -28.74 7.34
C CYS A 241 4.15 -29.46 7.07
N LEU A 242 5.29 -28.83 7.37
CA LEU A 242 6.62 -29.38 7.13
C LEU A 242 7.22 -30.09 8.35
N GLY A 243 6.46 -30.20 9.44
CA GLY A 243 6.89 -30.78 10.71
C GLY A 243 7.17 -32.29 10.64
N SER A 244 7.94 -32.78 11.61
CA SER A 244 8.47 -34.15 11.66
C SER A 244 7.41 -35.23 11.92
N ALA A 245 6.29 -34.90 12.57
CA ALA A 245 5.26 -35.88 12.93
C ALA A 245 4.38 -36.28 11.73
N ARG A 246 4.04 -35.33 10.85
CA ARG A 246 3.24 -35.57 9.63
C ARG A 246 3.53 -34.50 8.59
N MET A 247 4.41 -34.84 7.66
CA MET A 247 4.74 -33.95 6.55
C MET A 247 3.65 -33.98 5.48
N ILE A 248 3.12 -32.80 5.16
CA ILE A 248 2.20 -32.55 4.05
C ILE A 248 3.05 -32.07 2.87
N ARG A 249 2.86 -32.67 1.68
CA ARG A 249 3.59 -32.34 0.45
C ARG A 249 2.64 -32.06 -0.70
N GLY A 250 3.18 -31.45 -1.76
CA GLY A 250 2.47 -31.21 -3.01
C GLY A 250 1.26 -30.32 -2.86
N ARG A 251 0.22 -30.58 -3.67
CA ARG A 251 -1.01 -29.75 -3.70
C ARG A 251 -1.63 -29.49 -2.32
N PRO A 252 -1.78 -30.48 -1.41
CA PRO A 252 -2.28 -30.24 -0.05
C PRO A 252 -1.46 -29.23 0.77
N LEU A 253 -0.13 -29.21 0.62
CA LEU A 253 0.75 -28.24 1.29
C LEU A 253 0.44 -26.83 0.80
N HIS A 254 0.41 -26.63 -0.51
CA HIS A 254 0.14 -25.33 -1.11
C HIS A 254 -1.25 -24.83 -0.74
N GLN A 255 -2.28 -25.68 -0.80
CA GLN A 255 -3.64 -25.34 -0.37
C GLN A 255 -3.67 -24.82 1.07
N ARG A 256 -3.02 -25.52 2.00
CA ARG A 256 -3.03 -25.17 3.42
C ARG A 256 -2.25 -23.88 3.71
N VAL A 257 -1.07 -23.73 3.12
CA VAL A 257 -0.25 -22.51 3.28
C VAL A 257 -0.94 -21.30 2.65
N TRP A 258 -1.54 -21.45 1.46
CA TRP A 258 -2.33 -20.37 0.83
C TRP A 258 -3.58 -20.02 1.63
N ALA A 259 -4.29 -21.00 2.19
CA ALA A 259 -5.44 -20.75 3.06
C ALA A 259 -5.05 -19.96 4.33
N GLY A 260 -3.83 -20.14 4.84
CA GLY A 260 -3.30 -19.33 5.94
C GLY A 260 -3.16 -17.84 5.56
N LEU A 261 -2.72 -17.54 4.34
CA LEU A 261 -2.54 -16.17 3.86
C LEU A 261 -3.78 -15.54 3.23
N TRP A 262 -4.66 -16.31 2.60
CA TRP A 262 -5.85 -15.84 1.91
C TRP A 262 -7.08 -16.71 2.22
N PRO A 263 -7.54 -16.74 3.49
CA PRO A 263 -8.84 -17.29 3.83
C PRO A 263 -9.94 -16.46 3.16
N VAL A 264 -11.12 -17.07 2.99
CA VAL A 264 -12.27 -16.48 2.27
C VAL A 264 -12.59 -15.07 2.77
N GLU A 265 -12.63 -14.88 4.09
CA GLU A 265 -12.94 -13.59 4.72
C GLU A 265 -11.94 -12.51 4.32
N ARG A 266 -10.67 -12.87 4.16
CA ARG A 266 -9.61 -11.93 3.75
C ARG A 266 -9.69 -11.58 2.28
N ARG A 267 -10.12 -12.53 1.44
CA ARG A 267 -10.39 -12.26 0.01
C ARG A 267 -11.60 -11.34 -0.12
N CYS A 268 -12.68 -11.61 0.59
CA CYS A 268 -13.86 -10.74 0.61
C CYS A 268 -13.56 -9.32 1.14
N THR A 269 -12.82 -9.17 2.24
CA THR A 269 -12.46 -7.84 2.78
C THR A 269 -11.55 -7.07 1.82
N ARG A 270 -10.69 -7.77 1.07
CA ARG A 270 -9.87 -7.16 0.02
C ARG A 270 -10.72 -6.54 -1.08
N GLU A 271 -11.85 -7.15 -1.45
CA GLU A 271 -12.74 -6.60 -2.48
C GLU A 271 -13.35 -5.26 -2.07
N PHE A 272 -13.64 -5.03 -0.79
CA PHE A 272 -14.03 -3.71 -0.28
C PHE A 272 -12.93 -2.66 -0.41
N TYR A 273 -11.67 -3.04 -0.10
CA TYR A 273 -10.55 -2.12 -0.29
C TYR A 273 -10.30 -1.84 -1.78
N ALA A 274 -10.46 -2.84 -2.65
CA ALA A 274 -10.36 -2.68 -4.10
C ALA A 274 -11.47 -1.76 -4.63
N PHE A 275 -12.69 -1.89 -4.13
CA PHE A 275 -13.79 -0.97 -4.41
C PHE A 275 -13.42 0.47 -4.02
N GLY A 276 -12.90 0.69 -2.81
CA GLY A 276 -12.44 2.01 -2.37
C GLY A 276 -11.36 2.60 -3.29
N MET A 277 -10.42 1.78 -3.78
CA MET A 277 -9.42 2.20 -4.75
C MET A 277 -10.05 2.61 -6.10
N GLU A 278 -10.95 1.79 -6.64
CA GLU A 278 -11.64 2.08 -7.90
C GLU A 278 -12.52 3.34 -7.80
N THR A 279 -13.09 3.63 -6.63
CA THR A 279 -13.75 4.91 -6.35
C THR A 279 -12.76 6.07 -6.42
N LEU A 280 -11.62 5.98 -5.71
CA LEU A 280 -10.60 7.04 -5.69
C LEU A 280 -10.05 7.37 -7.09
N LEU A 281 -9.90 6.35 -7.95
CA LEU A 281 -9.49 6.53 -9.35
C LEU A 281 -10.44 7.39 -10.20
N LYS A 282 -11.67 7.62 -9.74
CA LYS A 282 -12.70 8.41 -10.45
C LYS A 282 -12.85 9.84 -9.93
N LEU A 283 -12.15 10.18 -8.85
CA LEU A 283 -12.26 11.48 -8.21
C LEU A 283 -11.19 12.43 -8.74
N ASP A 284 -11.59 13.65 -9.07
CA ASP A 284 -10.69 14.78 -9.28
C ASP A 284 -10.21 15.33 -7.91
N LEU A 285 -9.43 16.41 -7.92
CA LEU A 285 -8.96 17.07 -6.69
C LEU A 285 -10.12 17.41 -5.76
N ASN A 286 -11.18 18.04 -6.27
CA ASN A 286 -12.31 18.46 -5.45
C ASN A 286 -13.11 17.26 -4.90
N GLY A 287 -13.34 16.23 -5.71
CA GLY A 287 -13.95 14.97 -5.26
C GLY A 287 -13.13 14.29 -4.16
N THR A 288 -11.81 14.22 -4.36
CA THR A 288 -10.85 13.65 -3.41
C THR A 288 -10.86 14.41 -2.07
N ARG A 289 -10.85 15.74 -2.11
CA ARG A 289 -10.96 16.59 -0.92
C ARG A 289 -12.23 16.32 -0.14
N ARG A 290 -13.38 16.30 -0.83
CA ARG A 290 -14.66 16.02 -0.16
C ARG A 290 -14.73 14.59 0.40
N PHE A 291 -14.15 13.62 -0.31
CA PHE A 291 -14.06 12.24 0.16
C PHE A 291 -13.26 12.15 1.47
N PHE A 292 -12.05 12.70 1.51
CA PHE A 292 -11.23 12.68 2.72
C PHE A 292 -11.81 13.54 3.84
N ASP A 293 -12.54 14.60 3.49
CA ASP A 293 -13.28 15.37 4.48
C ASP A 293 -14.32 14.52 5.22
N ALA A 294 -15.11 13.74 4.47
CA ALA A 294 -16.08 12.81 5.05
C ALA A 294 -15.40 11.62 5.75
N PHE A 295 -14.37 11.04 5.15
CA PHE A 295 -13.66 9.86 5.69
C PHE A 295 -13.04 10.12 7.05
N PHE A 296 -12.39 11.27 7.24
CA PHE A 296 -11.78 11.63 8.52
C PHE A 296 -12.78 12.25 9.52
N ASN A 297 -14.05 12.42 9.15
CA ASN A 297 -15.14 12.72 10.11
C ASN A 297 -15.78 11.45 10.69
N LEU A 298 -15.45 10.27 10.15
CA LEU A 298 -15.94 9.01 10.71
C LEU A 298 -15.40 8.79 12.12
N ASN A 299 -16.10 7.93 12.87
CA ASN A 299 -15.58 7.43 14.15
C ASN A 299 -14.15 6.90 13.94
N PRO A 300 -13.17 7.29 14.79
CA PRO A 300 -11.78 6.83 14.71
C PRO A 300 -11.61 5.34 14.52
N TYR A 301 -12.48 4.53 15.13
CA TYR A 301 -12.50 3.08 14.95
C TYR A 301 -12.50 2.66 13.48
N TYR A 302 -13.38 3.24 12.66
CA TYR A 302 -13.57 2.86 11.26
C TYR A 302 -12.39 3.26 10.39
N TRP A 303 -11.99 4.52 10.41
CA TRP A 303 -10.87 4.94 9.57
C TRP A 303 -9.54 4.37 10.07
N HIS A 304 -9.38 4.13 11.39
CA HIS A 304 -8.23 3.41 11.93
C HIS A 304 -8.14 2.00 11.38
N GLY A 305 -9.26 1.26 11.48
CA GLY A 305 -9.37 -0.11 11.02
C GLY A 305 -9.18 -0.24 9.52
N PHE A 306 -9.76 0.67 8.73
CA PHE A 306 -9.60 0.69 7.28
C PHE A 306 -8.12 0.84 6.90
N LEU A 307 -7.44 1.90 7.39
CA LEU A 307 -6.03 2.13 7.09
C LEU A 307 -5.12 0.98 7.55
N SER A 308 -5.51 0.20 8.55
CA SER A 308 -4.72 -0.92 9.08
C SER A 308 -5.16 -2.31 8.59
N SER A 309 -6.16 -2.39 7.70
CA SER A 309 -6.78 -3.64 7.25
C SER A 309 -7.30 -4.54 8.39
N ARG A 310 -7.89 -3.94 9.43
CA ARG A 310 -8.38 -4.65 10.63
C ARG A 310 -9.90 -4.77 10.72
N LEU A 311 -10.64 -4.17 9.80
CA LEU A 311 -12.11 -4.26 9.78
C LEU A 311 -12.57 -5.60 9.20
N SER A 312 -13.60 -6.15 9.82
CA SER A 312 -14.42 -7.24 9.29
C SER A 312 -15.30 -6.77 8.13
N LEU A 313 -15.94 -7.72 7.43
CA LEU A 313 -16.89 -7.41 6.34
C LEU A 313 -18.07 -6.54 6.80
N GLY A 314 -18.66 -6.88 7.96
CA GLY A 314 -19.76 -6.11 8.53
C GLY A 314 -19.34 -4.68 8.86
N GLU A 315 -18.14 -4.50 9.41
CA GLU A 315 -17.62 -3.17 9.72
C GLU A 315 -17.24 -2.37 8.48
N LEU A 316 -16.80 -3.01 7.40
CA LEU A 316 -16.58 -2.35 6.11
C LEU A 316 -17.89 -1.91 5.46
N ALA A 317 -18.95 -2.71 5.57
CA ALA A 317 -20.29 -2.31 5.15
C ALA A 317 -20.79 -1.11 5.98
N MET A 318 -20.65 -1.16 7.31
CA MET A 318 -21.02 -0.05 8.19
C MET A 318 -20.18 1.21 7.94
N LEU A 319 -18.88 1.07 7.67
CA LEU A 319 -18.02 2.17 7.24
C LEU A 319 -18.56 2.79 5.96
N SER A 320 -18.97 1.98 4.98
CA SER A 320 -19.48 2.46 3.69
C SER A 320 -20.79 3.24 3.85
N VAL A 321 -21.71 2.73 4.68
CA VAL A 321 -22.96 3.42 5.03
C VAL A 321 -22.67 4.72 5.80
N SER A 322 -21.80 4.67 6.80
CA SER A 322 -21.43 5.83 7.61
C SER A 322 -20.75 6.91 6.76
N LEU A 323 -19.87 6.52 5.84
CA LEU A 323 -19.20 7.42 4.90
C LEU A 323 -20.22 8.10 3.99
N PHE A 324 -21.20 7.37 3.45
CA PHE A 324 -22.27 7.97 2.65
C PHE A 324 -23.15 8.93 3.48
N GLY A 325 -23.40 8.60 4.74
CA GLY A 325 -24.11 9.47 5.69
C GLY A 325 -23.38 10.79 5.94
N HIS A 326 -22.06 10.76 6.12
CA HIS A 326 -21.23 11.96 6.36
C HIS A 326 -20.82 12.69 5.07
N ALA A 327 -21.03 12.09 3.91
CA ALA A 327 -20.68 12.68 2.62
C ALA A 327 -21.55 13.92 2.31
N SER A 328 -20.92 14.96 1.75
CA SER A 328 -21.66 16.11 1.19
C SER A 328 -22.58 15.67 0.03
N ASN A 329 -23.58 16.48 -0.33
CA ASN A 329 -24.47 16.15 -1.47
C ASN A 329 -23.71 15.92 -2.77
N LEU A 330 -22.65 16.71 -3.04
CA LEU A 330 -21.79 16.51 -4.20
C LEU A 330 -20.98 15.21 -4.11
N SER A 331 -20.49 14.84 -2.93
CA SER A 331 -19.84 13.55 -2.71
C SER A 331 -20.79 12.37 -2.88
N ARG A 332 -22.05 12.50 -2.42
CA ARG A 332 -23.07 11.47 -2.65
C ARG A 332 -23.37 11.33 -4.14
N LEU A 333 -23.45 12.45 -4.87
CA LEU A 333 -23.58 12.44 -6.33
C LEU A 333 -22.39 11.76 -7.01
N ASP A 334 -21.14 12.05 -6.57
CA ASP A 334 -19.96 11.35 -7.05
C ASP A 334 -20.08 9.83 -6.83
N ILE A 335 -20.49 9.41 -5.63
CA ILE A 335 -20.67 7.99 -5.31
C ILE A 335 -21.74 7.36 -6.22
N LEU A 336 -22.91 8.01 -6.37
CA LEU A 336 -24.01 7.49 -7.17
C LEU A 336 -23.70 7.43 -8.67
N THR A 337 -22.86 8.33 -9.18
CA THR A 337 -22.54 8.40 -10.61
C THR A 337 -21.26 7.65 -11.00
N LYS A 338 -20.27 7.58 -10.10
CA LYS A 338 -18.94 7.02 -10.39
C LYS A 338 -18.71 5.63 -9.82
N CYS A 339 -19.43 5.24 -8.76
CA CYS A 339 -19.26 3.95 -8.09
C CYS A 339 -20.18 2.79 -8.55
N PRO A 340 -21.25 2.93 -9.39
CA PRO A 340 -22.08 1.79 -9.76
C PRO A 340 -21.31 0.61 -10.37
N VAL A 341 -20.42 0.88 -11.33
CA VAL A 341 -19.62 -0.16 -11.97
C VAL A 341 -18.64 -0.81 -10.99
N PRO A 342 -17.83 -0.05 -10.21
CA PRO A 342 -17.03 -0.63 -9.12
C PRO A 342 -17.84 -1.46 -8.12
N LEU A 343 -19.05 -1.01 -7.75
CA LEU A 343 -19.90 -1.69 -6.78
C LEU A 343 -20.40 -3.04 -7.33
N VAL A 344 -20.89 -3.08 -8.57
CA VAL A 344 -21.31 -4.33 -9.23
C VAL A 344 -20.14 -5.30 -9.33
N LYS A 345 -18.93 -4.81 -9.67
CA LYS A 345 -17.73 -5.65 -9.70
C LYS A 345 -17.37 -6.23 -8.32
N MET A 346 -17.46 -5.42 -7.27
CA MET A 346 -17.22 -5.88 -5.90
C MET A 346 -18.24 -6.95 -5.50
N VAL A 347 -19.54 -6.72 -5.71
CA VAL A 347 -20.61 -7.68 -5.40
C VAL A 347 -20.43 -8.98 -6.17
N GLY A 348 -20.13 -8.92 -7.48
CA GLY A 348 -19.86 -10.10 -8.29
C GLY A 348 -18.62 -10.87 -7.81
N SER A 349 -17.57 -10.18 -7.38
CA SER A 349 -16.36 -10.81 -6.85
C SER A 349 -16.62 -11.45 -5.48
N LEU A 350 -17.39 -10.80 -4.61
CA LEU A 350 -17.82 -11.39 -3.33
C LEU A 350 -18.60 -12.69 -3.55
N ALA A 351 -19.52 -12.72 -4.52
CA ALA A 351 -20.27 -13.93 -4.84
C ALA A 351 -19.35 -15.07 -5.30
N LEU A 352 -18.35 -14.78 -6.14
CA LEU A 352 -17.37 -15.76 -6.61
C LEU A 352 -16.46 -16.29 -5.50
N GLU A 353 -16.14 -15.49 -4.48
CA GLU A 353 -15.30 -15.92 -3.35
C GLU A 353 -16.03 -16.84 -2.36
N THR A 354 -17.36 -16.83 -2.39
CA THR A 354 -18.24 -17.60 -1.50
C THR A 354 -18.81 -18.88 -2.11
N ILE A 355 -18.51 -19.15 -3.39
CA ILE A 355 -18.80 -20.41 -4.09
C ILE A 355 -17.57 -21.31 -3.99
#